data_AF-G1T4C2-F1
#
_entry.id   AF-G1T4C2-F1
#
_cell.length_a   1.000
_cell.length_b   1.000
_cell.length_c   1.000
_cell.angle_alpha   90.00
_cell.angle_beta   90.00
_cell.angle_gamma   90.00
#
_symmetry.space_group_name_H-M   'P 1'
#
loop_
_entity.id
_entity.type
_entity.pdbx_description
1 polymer ?
#
loop_
_entity_poly.entity_id
_entity_poly.type
_entity_poly.pdbx_seq_one_letter_code
_entity_poly.pdbx_strand_id
1 'polypeptide(L)'
;MASTCWGSGVASGGTAHRTAGPQQALGKPAEARGRGSEALPPPLGGREGRRRSTRGTGAAPSDLDLPLTSTPCRDFLPRGSGIVTRRPLVLQLVNATTEYAEFLHCKGKKFTDFEEVRLEIEAETDRVTGTNKGISPVPINLRVYSPHVLNLTLVDLPGMTKVPVGDQPPDIEFQIRDMLMQFVTKENCLILAVSPANSDLANSDALKVAKEVDPQGQRTIGVITKLDLMDEGTDARDVLENKLLPLRRGYIGVVNRSQKDIDGKKDITAALAAERKFFLSHPAYRHLADRMGTPYLQKVLNQQLTNHIRDTLPGLRNKLQSQLLSIEKEVEEYKNFRPDDPARKTKALLQMVQQFAVDFEKRIEGSGDQIDTYELSGGARINRIFHERFPFELVKMEFDEKELRREISYAIKNIHGIRTGLFTPDLAFEATVKKQVQKLKEPSIKCVDMVVSELTATIRKCSEKLQQYPRLREEMERIVMLLIDIELAYMNTNHEDFIGFANAQQRSNQMNKKKASGNQVSGPQCPGPRDGGCRTDTRL
;
A
#
# COMPACT_ATOMS: atom_id res chain seq x y z
N MET A 1 -38.45 4.52 -70.56
CA MET A 1 -37.91 5.70 -71.29
C MET A 1 -37.51 6.73 -70.23
N ALA A 2 -36.26 7.18 -70.15
CA ALA A 2 -35.06 6.75 -70.85
C ALA A 2 -33.83 6.96 -69.92
N SER A 3 -32.86 6.04 -69.81
CA SER A 3 -32.73 4.75 -70.50
C SER A 3 -31.94 3.70 -69.71
N THR A 4 -32.40 2.45 -69.82
CA THR A 4 -31.66 1.16 -69.78
C THR A 4 -30.83 0.81 -68.51
N CYS A 5 -31.10 -0.31 -67.81
CA CYS A 5 -30.87 -1.73 -68.19
C CYS A 5 -29.36 -2.08 -68.21
N TRP A 6 -28.88 -3.27 -67.81
CA TRP A 6 -29.49 -4.54 -67.36
C TRP A 6 -28.49 -5.25 -66.41
N GLY A 7 -28.88 -6.23 -65.60
CA GLY A 7 -28.77 -7.66 -65.94
C GLY A 7 -27.40 -8.24 -65.55
N SER A 8 -27.25 -9.10 -64.53
CA SER A 8 -27.70 -10.50 -64.43
C SER A 8 -26.88 -11.47 -65.30
N GLY A 9 -26.25 -12.45 -64.61
CA GLY A 9 -25.42 -13.53 -65.16
C GLY A 9 -24.39 -13.93 -64.10
N VAL A 10 -24.48 -15.05 -63.36
CA VAL A 10 -25.13 -16.35 -63.58
C VAL A 10 -24.57 -17.12 -64.78
N ALA A 11 -23.38 -17.71 -64.55
CA ALA A 11 -22.91 -18.95 -65.16
C ALA A 11 -21.83 -19.52 -64.18
N SER A 12 -22.01 -20.61 -63.43
CA SER A 12 -22.40 -22.00 -63.73
C SER A 12 -21.23 -22.91 -64.13
N GLY A 13 -20.91 -23.87 -63.25
CA GLY A 13 -20.49 -25.22 -63.63
C GLY A 13 -18.98 -25.54 -63.71
N GLY A 14 -18.63 -26.77 -63.32
CA GLY A 14 -17.33 -27.41 -63.61
C GLY A 14 -16.49 -27.76 -62.37
N THR A 15 -16.84 -28.78 -61.57
CA THR A 15 -16.23 -30.14 -61.59
C THR A 15 -14.70 -30.15 -61.77
N ALA A 16 -13.88 -30.79 -60.92
CA ALA A 16 -14.01 -32.20 -60.55
C ALA A 16 -13.14 -32.67 -59.36
N HIS A 17 -13.69 -33.64 -58.62
CA HIS A 17 -13.04 -34.85 -58.06
C HIS A 17 -11.82 -34.84 -57.09
N ARG A 18 -12.11 -35.45 -55.91
CA ARG A 18 -11.41 -36.59 -55.22
C ARG A 18 -10.05 -36.24 -54.55
N THR A 19 -9.67 -36.73 -53.36
CA THR A 19 -10.24 -37.66 -52.33
C THR A 19 -9.46 -37.42 -51.00
N ALA A 20 -9.89 -37.77 -49.79
CA ALA A 20 -11.08 -38.47 -49.26
C ALA A 20 -11.49 -37.91 -47.87
N GLY A 21 -12.28 -38.65 -47.08
CA GLY A 21 -12.57 -38.39 -45.65
C GLY A 21 -12.13 -39.59 -44.76
N PRO A 22 -12.78 -39.87 -43.60
CA PRO A 22 -13.94 -39.18 -42.98
C PRO A 22 -13.86 -38.99 -41.43
N GLN A 23 -15.01 -38.62 -40.82
CA GLN A 23 -15.39 -38.49 -39.39
C GLN A 23 -15.40 -37.02 -38.88
N GLN A 24 -16.52 -36.28 -39.02
CA GLN A 24 -17.73 -36.25 -38.15
C GLN A 24 -17.39 -35.86 -36.70
N ALA A 25 -17.72 -34.66 -36.18
CA ALA A 25 -19.06 -34.05 -35.96
C ALA A 25 -19.88 -34.84 -34.92
N LEU A 26 -20.51 -34.28 -33.87
CA LEU A 26 -21.22 -32.99 -33.64
C LEU A 26 -20.99 -32.54 -32.16
N GLY A 27 -21.38 -31.35 -31.67
CA GLY A 27 -22.13 -30.23 -32.26
C GLY A 27 -22.22 -29.00 -31.32
N LYS A 28 -22.60 -27.87 -31.91
CA LYS A 28 -22.98 -26.58 -31.25
C LYS A 28 -24.45 -26.66 -30.73
N PRO A 29 -25.01 -25.69 -29.95
CA PRO A 29 -24.76 -24.25 -30.02
C PRO A 29 -24.76 -23.44 -28.71
N ALA A 30 -24.66 -22.12 -28.89
CA ALA A 30 -24.56 -21.07 -27.89
C ALA A 30 -25.86 -20.79 -27.12
N GLU A 31 -25.72 -20.11 -25.97
CA GLU A 31 -26.50 -18.89 -25.72
C GLU A 31 -25.77 -17.93 -24.75
N ALA A 32 -25.96 -16.63 -24.94
CA ALA A 32 -25.39 -15.58 -24.09
C ALA A 32 -26.48 -14.99 -23.19
N ARG A 33 -26.18 -14.75 -21.90
CA ARG A 33 -26.99 -13.89 -21.02
C ARG A 33 -26.14 -13.25 -19.94
N GLY A 34 -26.08 -11.92 -19.94
CA GLY A 34 -25.41 -11.15 -18.90
C GLY A 34 -26.30 -10.88 -17.69
N ARG A 35 -25.69 -10.86 -16.51
CA ARG A 35 -26.04 -10.06 -15.33
C ARG A 35 -24.69 -9.67 -14.69
N GLY A 36 -24.44 -8.45 -14.23
CA GLY A 36 -25.40 -7.44 -13.80
C GLY A 36 -25.63 -7.57 -12.30
N SER A 37 -24.62 -7.24 -11.50
CA SER A 37 -24.66 -7.21 -10.04
C SER A 37 -24.19 -5.83 -9.56
N GLU A 38 -25.14 -5.02 -9.13
CA GLU A 38 -24.88 -3.69 -8.56
C GLU A 38 -24.13 -3.80 -7.22
N ALA A 39 -23.05 -3.03 -7.08
CA ALA A 39 -22.41 -2.83 -5.77
C ALA A 39 -23.08 -1.63 -5.07
N LEU A 40 -24.07 -1.90 -4.22
CA LEU A 40 -24.66 -0.89 -3.34
C LEU A 40 -23.65 -0.49 -2.24
N PRO A 41 -23.45 0.81 -1.96
CA PRO A 41 -22.61 1.25 -0.86
C PRO A 41 -23.33 1.08 0.50
N PRO A 42 -22.61 0.80 1.60
CA PRO A 42 -23.21 0.73 2.93
C PRO A 42 -23.59 2.14 3.43
N PRO A 43 -24.69 2.29 4.20
CA PRO A 43 -25.21 3.59 4.60
C PRO A 43 -24.36 4.27 5.69
N LEU A 44 -24.34 5.59 5.64
CA LEU A 44 -23.67 6.47 6.61
C LEU A 44 -24.36 6.41 7.98
N GLY A 45 -23.75 5.70 8.93
CA GLY A 45 -24.14 5.69 10.35
C GLY A 45 -23.23 6.58 11.19
N GLY A 46 -23.80 7.52 11.93
CA GLY A 46 -23.07 8.54 12.70
C GLY A 46 -22.08 7.98 13.72
N ARG A 47 -20.87 8.57 13.77
CA ARG A 47 -19.84 8.26 14.77
C ARG A 47 -20.00 9.13 16.02
N GLU A 48 -20.78 8.67 17.00
CA GLU A 48 -20.69 9.23 18.34
C GLU A 48 -19.37 8.87 19.03
N GLY A 49 -18.81 9.83 19.78
CA GLY A 49 -17.45 9.78 20.31
C GLY A 49 -17.24 8.74 21.41
N ARG A 50 -16.65 7.58 21.07
CA ARG A 50 -16.26 6.55 22.06
C ARG A 50 -14.95 6.91 22.77
N ARG A 51 -15.03 7.22 24.07
CA ARG A 51 -13.88 7.15 24.99
C ARG A 51 -13.44 5.68 25.14
N ARG A 52 -12.13 5.40 25.27
CA ARG A 52 -11.56 4.03 25.21
C ARG A 52 -10.71 3.70 26.44
N SER A 53 -10.62 2.40 26.76
CA SER A 53 -10.36 1.90 28.12
C SER A 53 -9.46 0.65 28.15
N THR A 54 -8.82 0.45 29.32
CA THR A 54 -8.03 -0.68 29.89
C THR A 54 -8.16 -2.10 29.30
N ARG A 55 -7.12 -2.94 29.44
CA ARG A 55 -7.14 -4.38 29.10
C ARG A 55 -6.28 -5.23 30.03
N GLY A 56 -6.39 -6.56 29.93
CA GLY A 56 -5.52 -7.53 30.60
C GLY A 56 -4.79 -8.47 29.66
N THR A 57 -3.74 -9.09 30.17
CA THR A 57 -2.94 -10.14 29.52
C THR A 57 -2.36 -11.06 30.60
N GLY A 58 -2.65 -12.35 30.55
CA GLY A 58 -1.97 -13.35 31.38
C GLY A 58 -2.84 -14.49 31.88
N ALA A 59 -2.31 -15.71 31.77
CA ALA A 59 -2.95 -16.98 32.12
C ALA A 59 -4.25 -17.33 31.35
N ALA A 60 -4.67 -18.59 31.47
CA ALA A 60 -5.92 -19.05 30.87
C ALA A 60 -7.14 -18.48 31.62
N PRO A 61 -8.34 -18.41 31.00
CA PRO A 61 -9.53 -17.77 31.60
C PRO A 61 -9.98 -18.32 32.96
N SER A 62 -9.56 -19.53 33.33
CA SER A 62 -9.73 -20.10 34.68
C SER A 62 -9.16 -19.22 35.80
N ASP A 63 -8.11 -18.46 35.50
CA ASP A 63 -7.35 -17.69 36.48
C ASP A 63 -7.81 -16.22 36.53
N LEU A 64 -8.54 -15.79 35.50
CA LEU A 64 -9.16 -14.49 35.34
C LEU A 64 -10.59 -14.43 35.92
N ASP A 65 -10.96 -15.38 36.80
CA ASP A 65 -12.15 -15.35 37.68
C ASP A 65 -12.04 -14.27 38.78
N LEU A 66 -11.48 -13.13 38.39
CA LEU A 66 -11.59 -11.84 39.05
C LEU A 66 -13.06 -11.43 39.01
N PRO A 67 -13.72 -11.24 40.16
CA PRO A 67 -15.01 -10.59 40.20
C PRO A 67 -14.83 -9.11 39.81
N LEU A 68 -14.78 -8.82 38.50
CA LEU A 68 -14.68 -7.45 37.96
C LEU A 68 -16.03 -6.71 38.04
N THR A 69 -17.05 -7.37 38.57
CA THR A 69 -18.37 -6.85 38.87
C THR A 69 -18.71 -7.13 40.33
N SER A 70 -19.26 -6.15 41.04
CA SER A 70 -19.93 -6.38 42.34
C SER A 70 -21.42 -6.75 42.15
N THR A 71 -21.73 -7.39 41.01
CA THR A 71 -23.07 -7.90 40.66
C THR A 71 -23.32 -9.24 41.36
N PRO A 72 -24.50 -9.48 41.94
CA PRO A 72 -24.87 -10.78 42.47
C PRO A 72 -25.07 -11.79 41.32
N CYS A 73 -24.13 -12.74 41.20
CA CYS A 73 -24.10 -13.83 40.22
C CYS A 73 -24.10 -13.42 38.73
N ARG A 74 -23.12 -13.93 37.98
CA ARG A 74 -23.32 -14.99 36.96
C ARG A 74 -22.01 -15.26 36.21
N ASP A 75 -21.68 -16.53 36.06
CA ASP A 75 -20.47 -17.01 35.40
C ASP A 75 -20.66 -17.05 33.87
N PHE A 76 -20.62 -15.88 33.21
CA PHE A 76 -20.94 -15.75 31.78
C PHE A 76 -19.77 -15.98 30.82
N LEU A 77 -18.55 -16.11 31.33
CA LEU A 77 -17.40 -16.49 30.52
C LEU A 77 -17.34 -18.03 30.42
N PRO A 78 -17.00 -18.60 29.25
CA PRO A 78 -16.75 -20.03 29.10
C PRO A 78 -15.72 -20.53 30.13
N ARG A 79 -15.83 -21.78 30.57
CA ARG A 79 -14.87 -22.43 31.49
C ARG A 79 -14.61 -23.87 31.05
N GLY A 80 -13.36 -24.33 31.17
CA GLY A 80 -12.96 -25.69 30.80
C GLY A 80 -11.45 -25.90 30.87
N SER A 81 -10.99 -27.11 30.55
CA SER A 81 -9.57 -27.44 30.46
C SER A 81 -9.00 -27.15 29.05
N GLY A 82 -7.91 -26.37 28.97
CA GLY A 82 -7.24 -26.00 27.72
C GLY A 82 -7.43 -24.53 27.33
N ILE A 83 -7.35 -24.21 26.03
CA ILE A 83 -7.61 -22.84 25.54
C ILE A 83 -9.12 -22.60 25.51
N VAL A 84 -9.61 -21.96 26.57
CA VAL A 84 -11.04 -21.62 26.73
C VAL A 84 -11.44 -20.42 25.87
N THR A 85 -10.72 -19.31 25.98
CA THR A 85 -10.91 -18.12 25.11
C THR A 85 -10.14 -18.32 23.80
N ARG A 86 -10.85 -18.72 22.74
CA ARG A 86 -10.29 -18.91 21.37
C ARG A 86 -10.41 -17.66 20.47
N ARG A 87 -11.16 -16.65 20.90
CA ARG A 87 -11.38 -15.38 20.20
C ARG A 87 -11.31 -14.22 21.20
N PRO A 88 -10.74 -13.06 20.86
CA PRO A 88 -10.79 -11.88 21.71
C PRO A 88 -12.22 -11.50 22.10
N LEU A 89 -12.52 -11.35 23.39
CA LEU A 89 -13.82 -10.89 23.86
C LEU A 89 -13.71 -9.44 24.36
N VAL A 90 -14.27 -8.52 23.57
CA VAL A 90 -14.39 -7.10 23.93
C VAL A 90 -15.65 -6.93 24.78
N LEU A 91 -15.47 -7.00 26.10
CA LEU A 91 -16.51 -6.81 27.10
C LEU A 91 -16.64 -5.31 27.44
N GLN A 92 -17.83 -4.74 27.21
CA GLN A 92 -18.19 -3.37 27.55
C GLN A 92 -19.18 -3.39 28.71
N LEU A 93 -18.69 -3.15 29.92
CA LEU A 93 -19.53 -2.90 31.09
C LEU A 93 -20.06 -1.47 31.00
N VAL A 94 -21.37 -1.31 31.15
CA VAL A 94 -22.09 -0.04 31.09
C VAL A 94 -22.95 0.09 32.34
N ASN A 95 -22.76 1.16 33.10
CA ASN A 95 -23.63 1.45 34.24
C ASN A 95 -25.02 1.87 33.72
N ALA A 96 -26.06 1.14 34.12
CA ALA A 96 -27.44 1.39 33.74
C ALA A 96 -28.40 0.92 34.83
N THR A 97 -29.62 1.47 34.88
CA THR A 97 -30.64 1.07 35.88
C THR A 97 -31.20 -0.33 35.70
N THR A 98 -31.01 -0.95 34.53
CA THR A 98 -31.59 -2.25 34.16
C THR A 98 -30.48 -3.20 33.75
N GLU A 99 -30.51 -4.40 34.31
CA GLU A 99 -29.52 -5.43 34.02
C GLU A 99 -29.89 -6.26 32.79
N TYR A 100 -29.03 -6.25 31.76
CA TYR A 100 -29.14 -7.08 30.56
C TYR A 100 -27.83 -7.08 29.76
N ALA A 101 -27.65 -8.06 28.89
CA ALA A 101 -26.56 -8.12 27.94
C ALA A 101 -27.03 -8.00 26.47
N GLU A 102 -26.15 -7.53 25.59
CA GLU A 102 -26.37 -7.40 24.16
C GLU A 102 -25.08 -7.69 23.38
N PHE A 103 -25.15 -8.51 22.33
CA PHE A 103 -24.04 -8.77 21.43
C PHE A 103 -24.10 -7.92 20.17
N LEU A 104 -22.94 -7.56 19.61
CA LEU A 104 -22.87 -6.77 18.38
C LEU A 104 -23.37 -7.54 17.14
N HIS A 105 -23.31 -8.87 17.13
CA HIS A 105 -23.83 -9.71 16.05
C HIS A 105 -25.33 -10.04 16.20
N CYS A 106 -25.87 -9.98 17.42
CA CYS A 106 -27.29 -10.23 17.74
C CYS A 106 -28.00 -8.94 18.22
N LYS A 107 -27.84 -7.84 17.48
CA LYS A 107 -28.40 -6.52 17.82
C LYS A 107 -29.91 -6.59 18.07
N GLY A 108 -30.37 -5.94 19.14
CA GLY A 108 -31.78 -5.92 19.52
C GLY A 108 -32.26 -7.13 20.33
N LYS A 109 -31.52 -8.26 20.37
CA LYS A 109 -31.77 -9.32 21.36
C LYS A 109 -31.13 -8.92 22.69
N LYS A 110 -31.96 -8.66 23.70
CA LYS A 110 -31.51 -8.46 25.09
C LYS A 110 -31.50 -9.79 25.82
N PHE A 111 -30.35 -10.15 26.36
CA PHE A 111 -30.15 -11.36 27.16
C PHE A 111 -30.31 -10.97 28.63
N THR A 112 -31.26 -11.59 29.34
CA THR A 112 -31.48 -11.40 30.79
C THR A 112 -30.95 -12.57 31.60
N ASP A 113 -30.83 -13.76 30.99
CA ASP A 113 -30.02 -14.84 31.53
C ASP A 113 -28.61 -14.80 30.95
N PHE A 114 -27.63 -14.89 31.83
CA PHE A 114 -26.22 -14.91 31.47
C PHE A 114 -25.69 -16.32 31.21
N GLU A 115 -26.46 -17.37 31.55
CA GLU A 115 -26.15 -18.72 31.07
C GLU A 115 -26.36 -18.80 29.55
N GLU A 116 -27.41 -18.13 29.02
CA GLU A 116 -27.55 -17.91 27.57
C GLU A 116 -26.38 -17.09 26.99
N VAL A 117 -25.85 -16.09 27.73
CA VAL A 117 -24.69 -15.30 27.29
C VAL A 117 -23.44 -16.19 27.18
N ARG A 118 -23.22 -17.11 28.13
CA ARG A 118 -22.11 -18.07 28.09
C ARG A 118 -22.22 -19.00 26.88
N LEU A 119 -23.39 -19.61 26.69
CA LEU A 119 -23.67 -20.51 25.57
C LEU A 119 -23.59 -19.78 24.21
N GLU A 120 -24.02 -18.52 24.14
CA GLU A 120 -23.90 -17.68 22.94
C GLU A 120 -22.43 -17.35 22.61
N ILE A 121 -21.56 -17.10 23.61
CA ILE A 121 -20.11 -16.93 23.39
C ILE A 121 -19.49 -18.20 22.82
N GLU A 122 -19.86 -19.37 23.36
CA GLU A 122 -19.37 -20.67 22.90
C GLU A 122 -19.83 -20.94 21.45
N ALA A 123 -21.13 -20.81 21.17
CA ALA A 123 -21.71 -20.99 19.84
C ALA A 123 -21.13 -20.00 18.80
N GLU A 124 -20.99 -18.72 19.13
CA GLU A 124 -20.37 -17.72 18.27
C GLU A 124 -18.87 -17.99 18.05
N THR A 125 -18.18 -18.58 19.04
CA THR A 125 -16.79 -19.00 18.88
C THR A 125 -16.66 -20.17 17.93
N ASP A 126 -17.43 -21.24 18.12
CA ASP A 126 -17.42 -22.42 17.26
C ASP A 126 -17.89 -22.12 15.83
N ARG A 127 -18.84 -21.18 15.65
CA ARG A 127 -19.29 -20.71 14.33
C ARG A 127 -18.16 -20.15 13.45
N VAL A 128 -17.12 -19.59 14.06
CA VAL A 128 -15.99 -18.94 13.35
C VAL A 128 -14.71 -19.77 13.38
N THR A 129 -14.44 -20.47 14.49
CA THR A 129 -13.20 -21.26 14.67
C THR A 129 -13.36 -22.74 14.33
N GLY A 130 -14.60 -23.21 14.13
CA GLY A 130 -14.92 -24.63 14.12
C GLY A 130 -14.70 -25.29 15.48
N THR A 131 -14.97 -26.59 15.53
CA THR A 131 -14.81 -27.41 16.74
C THR A 131 -13.35 -27.78 17.06
N ASN A 132 -12.43 -27.60 16.10
CA ASN A 132 -11.07 -28.17 16.14
C ASN A 132 -10.07 -27.31 16.95
N LYS A 133 -10.52 -26.66 18.04
CA LYS A 133 -9.70 -25.86 18.98
C LYS A 133 -8.85 -24.73 18.37
N GLY A 134 -9.13 -24.33 17.12
CA GLY A 134 -8.48 -23.22 16.45
C GLY A 134 -8.83 -21.87 17.10
N ILE A 135 -8.05 -20.83 16.79
CA ILE A 135 -8.27 -19.47 17.27
C ILE A 135 -8.63 -18.53 16.11
N SER A 136 -9.21 -17.37 16.43
CA SER A 136 -9.43 -16.32 15.42
C SER A 136 -9.23 -14.92 16.02
N PRO A 137 -8.53 -14.00 15.31
CA PRO A 137 -8.33 -12.63 15.77
C PRO A 137 -9.60 -11.77 15.73
N VAL A 138 -10.70 -12.27 15.16
CA VAL A 138 -11.96 -11.52 14.98
C VAL A 138 -12.71 -11.42 16.32
N PRO A 139 -12.81 -10.22 16.94
CA PRO A 139 -13.31 -10.09 18.30
C PRO A 139 -14.83 -10.29 18.40
N ILE A 140 -15.27 -10.99 19.45
CA ILE A 140 -16.66 -10.96 19.92
C ILE A 140 -16.86 -9.66 20.70
N ASN A 141 -17.95 -8.94 20.47
CA ASN A 141 -18.26 -7.69 21.17
C ASN A 141 -19.53 -7.88 22.00
N LEU A 142 -19.38 -7.86 23.32
CA LEU A 142 -20.43 -8.05 24.30
C LEU A 142 -20.59 -6.78 25.13
N ARG A 143 -21.83 -6.29 25.27
CA ARG A 143 -22.20 -5.21 26.19
C ARG A 143 -22.98 -5.80 27.34
N VAL A 144 -22.61 -5.45 28.57
CA VAL A 144 -23.36 -5.78 29.78
C VAL A 144 -23.75 -4.47 30.45
N TYR A 145 -25.05 -4.24 30.53
CA TYR A 145 -25.66 -3.13 31.23
C TYR A 145 -26.04 -3.62 32.62
N SER A 146 -25.68 -2.90 33.69
CA SER A 146 -26.03 -3.27 35.08
C SER A 146 -25.84 -2.09 36.03
N PRO A 147 -26.61 -1.97 37.13
CA PRO A 147 -26.42 -0.89 38.10
C PRO A 147 -25.19 -1.09 39.00
N HIS A 148 -24.67 -2.31 39.11
CA HIS A 148 -23.54 -2.67 39.97
C HIS A 148 -22.19 -2.71 39.22
N VAL A 149 -22.15 -2.25 37.97
CA VAL A 149 -20.91 -2.16 37.18
C VAL A 149 -20.52 -0.72 36.90
N LEU A 150 -19.23 -0.54 36.65
CA LEU A 150 -18.66 0.75 36.24
C LEU A 150 -18.53 0.77 34.72
N ASN A 151 -18.50 1.97 34.13
CA ASN A 151 -18.27 2.15 32.70
C ASN A 151 -16.83 1.76 32.34
N LEU A 152 -16.63 0.49 31.98
CA LEU A 152 -15.34 -0.15 31.83
C LEU A 152 -15.36 -0.98 30.54
N THR A 153 -14.39 -0.76 29.65
CA THR A 153 -14.11 -1.74 28.59
C THR A 153 -12.97 -2.63 29.05
N LEU A 154 -13.16 -3.93 28.87
CA LEU A 154 -12.17 -4.99 29.03
C LEU A 154 -12.00 -5.66 27.66
N VAL A 155 -10.83 -6.23 27.42
CA VAL A 155 -10.65 -7.19 26.33
C VAL A 155 -9.97 -8.39 26.93
N ASP A 156 -10.70 -9.49 26.97
CA ASP A 156 -10.13 -10.81 27.24
C ASP A 156 -9.50 -11.35 25.95
N LEU A 157 -8.37 -12.04 26.09
CA LEU A 157 -7.51 -12.46 24.99
C LEU A 157 -7.08 -13.91 25.23
N PRO A 158 -6.84 -14.72 24.16
CA PRO A 158 -6.37 -16.08 24.33
C PRO A 158 -5.11 -16.16 25.20
N GLY A 159 -5.13 -17.03 26.20
CA GLY A 159 -3.97 -17.29 27.06
C GLY A 159 -2.85 -17.94 26.27
N MET A 160 -1.60 -17.53 26.52
CA MET A 160 -0.43 -18.10 25.84
C MET A 160 -0.21 -19.57 26.22
N THR A 161 -0.03 -20.41 25.20
CA THR A 161 0.28 -21.84 25.32
C THR A 161 1.58 -22.16 24.58
N LYS A 162 2.55 -22.74 25.28
CA LYS A 162 3.90 -23.07 24.76
C LYS A 162 3.98 -24.37 23.94
N VAL A 163 2.91 -25.16 23.96
CA VAL A 163 2.82 -26.44 23.24
C VAL A 163 1.43 -26.51 22.60
N PRO A 164 1.31 -26.79 21.29
CA PRO A 164 0.02 -26.99 20.64
C PRO A 164 -0.67 -28.25 21.18
N VAL A 165 -2.00 -28.19 21.37
CA VAL A 165 -2.78 -29.31 21.94
C VAL A 165 -3.92 -29.70 21.01
N GLY A 166 -3.91 -30.95 20.54
CA GLY A 166 -4.87 -31.46 19.55
C GLY A 166 -4.54 -30.94 18.15
N ASP A 167 -5.57 -30.58 17.37
CA ASP A 167 -5.43 -30.12 15.97
C ASP A 167 -4.92 -28.68 15.82
N GLN A 168 -4.28 -28.12 16.86
CA GLN A 168 -3.73 -26.78 16.83
C GLN A 168 -2.47 -26.72 15.96
N PRO A 169 -2.29 -25.68 15.14
CA PRO A 169 -1.14 -25.58 14.27
C PRO A 169 0.15 -25.33 15.10
N PRO A 170 1.33 -25.74 14.60
CA PRO A 170 2.57 -25.68 15.37
C PRO A 170 3.02 -24.25 15.72
N ASP A 171 2.50 -23.24 15.03
CA ASP A 171 2.76 -21.81 15.23
C ASP A 171 1.71 -21.12 16.13
N ILE A 172 0.84 -21.87 16.82
CA ILE A 172 -0.24 -21.31 17.66
C ILE A 172 0.26 -20.28 18.69
N GLU A 173 1.44 -20.49 19.27
CA GLU A 173 2.06 -19.53 20.20
C GLU A 173 2.33 -18.18 19.54
N PHE A 174 2.87 -18.18 18.31
CA PHE A 174 3.12 -16.96 17.53
C PHE A 174 1.81 -16.27 17.15
N GLN A 175 0.80 -17.03 16.70
CA GLN A 175 -0.52 -16.46 16.37
C GLN A 175 -1.20 -15.80 17.58
N ILE A 176 -1.12 -16.42 18.76
CA ILE A 176 -1.61 -15.82 20.02
C ILE A 176 -0.80 -14.58 20.36
N ARG A 177 0.54 -14.62 20.27
CA ARG A 177 1.40 -13.46 20.57
C ARG A 177 1.13 -12.29 19.63
N ASP A 178 1.01 -12.52 18.33
CA ASP A 178 0.68 -11.49 17.35
C ASP A 178 -0.70 -10.89 17.62
N MET A 179 -1.68 -11.73 17.98
CA MET A 179 -3.00 -11.27 18.40
C MET A 179 -2.91 -10.38 19.65
N LEU A 180 -2.16 -10.78 20.69
CA LEU A 180 -1.90 -9.96 21.87
C LEU A 180 -1.27 -8.62 21.48
N MET A 181 -0.21 -8.64 20.65
CA MET A 181 0.53 -7.45 20.22
C MET A 181 -0.37 -6.45 19.49
N GLN A 182 -1.33 -6.90 18.67
CA GLN A 182 -2.32 -6.02 18.05
C GLN A 182 -3.13 -5.21 19.09
N PHE A 183 -3.31 -5.70 20.32
CA PHE A 183 -4.02 -4.99 21.38
C PHE A 183 -3.09 -4.20 22.32
N VAL A 184 -1.93 -4.75 22.72
CA VAL A 184 -1.08 -4.15 23.77
C VAL A 184 -0.02 -3.16 23.28
N THR A 185 0.37 -3.17 22.01
CA THR A 185 1.30 -2.17 21.43
C THR A 185 0.73 -0.76 21.41
N LYS A 186 -0.60 -0.61 21.50
CA LYS A 186 -1.29 0.69 21.55
C LYS A 186 -0.98 1.38 22.88
N GLU A 187 -0.25 2.49 22.84
CA GLU A 187 0.14 3.33 24.00
C GLU A 187 -1.05 3.65 24.93
N ASN A 188 -2.22 3.92 24.36
CA ASN A 188 -3.46 4.21 25.10
C ASN A 188 -4.10 2.96 25.74
N CYS A 189 -3.42 1.81 25.79
CA CYS A 189 -3.88 0.60 26.45
C CYS A 189 -3.19 0.42 27.81
N LEU A 190 -3.96 0.40 28.91
CA LEU A 190 -3.48 -0.19 30.16
C LEU A 190 -3.42 -1.72 30.02
N ILE A 191 -2.45 -2.35 30.69
CA ILE A 191 -2.16 -3.79 30.64
C ILE A 191 -2.29 -4.35 32.06
N LEU A 192 -3.24 -5.27 32.28
CA LEU A 192 -3.38 -6.02 33.52
C LEU A 192 -2.59 -7.33 33.39
N ALA A 193 -1.35 -7.34 33.88
CA ALA A 193 -0.47 -8.50 33.85
C ALA A 193 -0.88 -9.48 34.96
N VAL A 194 -1.70 -10.48 34.62
CA VAL A 194 -2.18 -11.50 35.56
C VAL A 194 -1.17 -12.63 35.65
N SER A 195 -0.83 -13.08 36.86
CA SER A 195 0.12 -14.18 37.11
C SER A 195 -0.25 -14.96 38.37
N PRO A 196 -0.18 -16.29 38.38
CA PRO A 196 -0.51 -17.08 39.56
C PRO A 196 0.69 -17.18 40.51
N ALA A 197 0.42 -17.06 41.83
CA ALA A 197 1.43 -16.99 42.88
C ALA A 197 2.21 -18.29 43.09
N ASN A 198 1.63 -19.43 42.72
CA ASN A 198 2.27 -20.75 42.77
C ASN A 198 3.25 -21.00 41.60
N SER A 199 3.59 -19.97 40.82
CA SER A 199 4.56 -20.03 39.75
C SER A 199 5.58 -18.90 39.89
N ASP A 200 6.83 -19.17 39.52
CA ASP A 200 7.88 -18.14 39.54
C ASP A 200 7.53 -16.98 38.60
N LEU A 201 7.43 -15.78 39.19
CA LEU A 201 7.08 -14.55 38.49
C LEU A 201 8.09 -14.17 37.40
N ALA A 202 9.38 -14.54 37.54
CA ALA A 202 10.37 -14.30 36.49
C ALA A 202 10.05 -15.06 35.20
N ASN A 203 9.32 -16.17 35.32
CA ASN A 203 8.87 -16.98 34.20
C ASN A 203 7.49 -16.58 33.65
N SER A 204 6.81 -15.60 34.26
CA SER A 204 5.51 -15.11 33.80
C SER A 204 5.55 -14.52 32.39
N ASP A 205 4.88 -15.19 31.45
CA ASP A 205 4.81 -14.75 30.07
C ASP A 205 3.99 -13.44 29.92
N ALA A 206 3.01 -13.22 30.82
CA ALA A 206 2.26 -11.98 30.94
C ALA A 206 3.17 -10.76 31.17
N LEU A 207 4.12 -10.89 32.10
CA LEU A 207 5.06 -9.81 32.44
C LEU A 207 6.17 -9.67 31.39
N LYS A 208 6.56 -10.75 30.69
CA LYS A 208 7.46 -10.67 29.53
C LYS A 208 6.86 -9.83 28.40
N VAL A 209 5.63 -10.15 27.99
CA VAL A 209 4.91 -9.37 26.95
C VAL A 209 4.67 -7.92 27.41
N ALA A 210 4.30 -7.70 28.67
CA ALA A 210 4.12 -6.35 29.20
C ALA A 210 5.43 -5.53 29.15
N LYS A 211 6.57 -6.10 29.55
CA LYS A 211 7.90 -5.45 29.45
C LYS A 211 8.31 -5.11 28.02
N GLU A 212 7.96 -5.95 27.05
CA GLU A 212 8.31 -5.74 25.64
C GLU A 212 7.65 -4.47 25.07
N VAL A 213 6.42 -4.17 25.49
CA VAL A 213 5.64 -3.01 25.00
C VAL A 213 5.52 -1.85 25.99
N ASP A 214 5.88 -2.05 27.25
CA ASP A 214 5.92 -1.06 28.32
C ASP A 214 7.16 -1.29 29.23
N PRO A 215 8.40 -1.05 28.74
CA PRO A 215 9.62 -1.35 29.49
C PRO A 215 9.75 -0.58 30.82
N GLN A 216 9.06 0.56 30.94
CA GLN A 216 9.04 1.40 32.13
C GLN A 216 7.86 1.09 33.07
N GLY A 217 7.02 0.09 32.74
CA GLY A 217 5.85 -0.30 33.54
C GLY A 217 4.85 0.83 33.79
N GLN A 218 4.77 1.83 32.90
CA GLN A 218 3.95 3.03 33.10
C GLN A 218 2.44 2.76 32.97
N ARG A 219 2.06 1.76 32.18
CA ARG A 219 0.67 1.42 31.85
C ARG A 219 0.32 -0.03 32.24
N THR A 220 1.27 -0.76 32.80
CA THR A 220 1.11 -2.11 33.34
C THR A 220 0.70 -2.09 34.82
N ILE A 221 -0.27 -2.92 35.18
CA ILE A 221 -0.77 -3.20 36.54
C ILE A 221 -0.56 -4.70 36.78
N GLY A 222 0.15 -5.09 37.83
CA GLY A 222 0.33 -6.49 38.18
C GLY A 222 -0.84 -7.03 38.99
N VAL A 223 -1.34 -8.22 38.65
CA VAL A 223 -2.32 -8.96 39.47
C VAL A 223 -1.78 -10.34 39.79
N ILE A 224 -1.73 -10.66 41.07
CA ILE A 224 -1.26 -11.95 41.57
C ILE A 224 -2.46 -12.76 42.06
N THR A 225 -2.74 -13.89 41.42
CA THR A 225 -3.86 -14.79 41.73
C THR A 225 -3.36 -16.02 42.49
N LYS A 226 -4.26 -16.86 43.03
CA LYS A 226 -3.92 -18.16 43.66
C LYS A 226 -2.93 -18.06 44.84
N LEU A 227 -2.97 -16.97 45.61
CA LEU A 227 -2.14 -16.75 46.80
C LEU A 227 -2.43 -17.75 47.94
N ASP A 228 -3.58 -18.40 47.89
CA ASP A 228 -4.05 -19.48 48.76
C ASP A 228 -3.49 -20.87 48.39
N LEU A 229 -2.90 -21.01 47.19
CA LEU A 229 -2.33 -22.26 46.67
C LEU A 229 -0.79 -22.23 46.60
N MET A 230 -0.16 -21.38 47.41
CA MET A 230 1.30 -21.36 47.60
C MET A 230 1.74 -22.47 48.56
N ASP A 231 2.96 -22.99 48.37
CA ASP A 231 3.52 -24.02 49.25
C ASP A 231 3.75 -23.48 50.66
N GLU A 232 3.48 -24.29 51.69
CA GLU A 232 3.64 -23.87 53.09
C GLU A 232 5.09 -23.43 53.37
N GLY A 233 5.23 -22.21 53.91
CA GLY A 233 6.53 -21.58 54.15
C GLY A 233 7.03 -20.67 53.02
N THR A 234 6.32 -20.59 51.89
CA THR A 234 6.56 -19.60 50.83
C THR A 234 5.54 -18.47 50.88
N ASP A 235 5.94 -17.27 50.43
CA ASP A 235 5.02 -16.15 50.23
C ASP A 235 5.43 -15.29 49.02
N ALA A 236 4.49 -14.49 48.52
CA ALA A 236 4.69 -13.56 47.40
C ALA A 236 4.91 -12.11 47.89
N ARG A 237 5.38 -11.91 49.13
CA ARG A 237 5.44 -10.60 49.77
C ARG A 237 6.33 -9.62 49.01
N ASP A 238 7.51 -10.01 48.56
CA ASP A 238 8.43 -9.12 47.84
C ASP A 238 7.91 -8.73 46.44
N VAL A 239 7.00 -9.52 45.87
CA VAL A 239 6.24 -9.17 44.66
C VAL A 239 5.18 -8.13 45.00
N LEU A 240 4.35 -8.39 46.02
CA LEU A 240 3.25 -7.51 46.44
C LEU A 240 3.74 -6.18 47.04
N GLU A 241 4.93 -6.15 47.63
CA GLU A 241 5.64 -4.94 48.06
C GLU A 241 6.40 -4.24 46.92
N ASN A 242 6.26 -4.72 45.67
CA ASN A 242 6.81 -4.12 44.44
C ASN A 242 8.35 -4.04 44.41
N LYS A 243 9.05 -4.96 45.10
CA LYS A 243 10.52 -5.00 45.20
C LYS A 243 11.16 -5.85 44.10
N LEU A 244 10.62 -7.05 43.86
CA LEU A 244 11.27 -8.03 42.95
C LEU A 244 11.27 -7.54 41.50
N LEU A 245 10.15 -7.01 41.02
CA LEU A 245 10.01 -6.44 39.70
C LEU A 245 9.16 -5.16 39.78
N PRO A 246 9.74 -3.97 39.88
CA PRO A 246 8.96 -2.76 40.13
C PRO A 246 8.08 -2.35 38.93
N LEU A 247 6.76 -2.30 39.14
CA LEU A 247 5.79 -1.69 38.23
C LEU A 247 5.36 -0.32 38.76
N ARG A 248 5.13 0.67 37.88
CA ARG A 248 4.72 2.03 38.30
C ARG A 248 3.32 2.05 38.95
N ARG A 249 2.46 1.09 38.61
CA ARG A 249 1.12 0.93 39.20
C ARG A 249 1.03 -0.19 40.25
N GLY A 250 2.16 -0.82 40.57
CA GLY A 250 2.28 -1.85 41.60
C GLY A 250 1.60 -3.18 41.26
N TYR A 251 1.51 -4.03 42.29
CA TYR A 251 0.84 -5.34 42.26
C TYR A 251 -0.35 -5.36 43.22
N ILE A 252 -1.37 -6.12 42.85
CA ILE A 252 -2.55 -6.38 43.69
C ILE A 252 -2.80 -7.90 43.73
N GLY A 253 -2.79 -8.45 44.94
CA GLY A 253 -3.12 -9.84 45.20
C GLY A 253 -4.63 -10.05 45.29
N VAL A 254 -5.13 -11.14 44.71
CA VAL A 254 -6.54 -11.56 44.79
C VAL A 254 -6.64 -13.06 45.09
N VAL A 255 -7.73 -13.46 45.75
CA VAL A 255 -8.04 -14.87 46.02
C VAL A 255 -9.41 -15.18 45.45
N ASN A 256 -9.43 -16.01 44.41
CA ASN A 256 -10.64 -16.36 43.66
C ASN A 256 -11.34 -17.60 44.28
N ARG A 257 -12.52 -17.97 43.77
CA ARG A 257 -13.20 -19.21 44.16
C ARG A 257 -12.40 -20.42 43.62
N SER A 258 -12.24 -21.46 44.44
CA SER A 258 -11.67 -22.73 43.98
C SER A 258 -12.68 -23.48 43.07
N GLN A 259 -12.22 -24.46 42.29
CA GLN A 259 -13.13 -25.28 41.46
C GLN A 259 -14.25 -25.92 42.31
N LYS A 260 -13.93 -26.40 43.52
CA LYS A 260 -14.91 -26.95 44.47
C LYS A 260 -15.93 -25.91 44.94
N ASP A 261 -15.50 -24.66 45.14
CA ASP A 261 -16.41 -23.56 45.49
C ASP A 261 -17.35 -23.19 44.33
N ILE A 262 -16.87 -23.31 43.08
CA ILE A 262 -17.65 -23.05 41.86
C ILE A 262 -18.68 -24.15 41.65
N ASP A 263 -18.27 -25.41 41.71
CA ASP A 263 -19.16 -26.58 41.61
C ASP A 263 -20.23 -26.55 42.72
N GLY A 264 -19.85 -26.11 43.92
CA GLY A 264 -20.74 -25.86 45.07
C GLY A 264 -21.54 -24.56 45.02
N LYS A 265 -21.45 -23.77 43.94
CA LYS A 265 -22.15 -22.48 43.72
C LYS A 265 -22.03 -21.50 44.90
N LYS A 266 -20.83 -21.37 45.48
CA LYS A 266 -20.54 -20.46 46.58
C LYS A 266 -20.85 -19.01 46.22
N ASP A 267 -21.62 -18.35 47.08
CA ASP A 267 -22.01 -16.95 46.91
C ASP A 267 -20.81 -16.00 46.88
N ILE A 268 -20.94 -14.92 46.10
CA ILE A 268 -19.90 -13.90 45.92
C ILE A 268 -19.64 -13.14 47.22
N THR A 269 -20.68 -12.87 48.03
CA THR A 269 -20.51 -12.21 49.34
C THR A 269 -19.66 -13.06 50.27
N ALA A 270 -19.89 -14.39 50.27
CA ALA A 270 -19.09 -15.34 51.03
C ALA A 270 -17.67 -15.48 50.48
N ALA A 271 -17.45 -15.38 49.17
CA ALA A 271 -16.13 -15.37 48.55
C ALA A 271 -15.32 -14.12 48.94
N LEU A 272 -15.91 -12.92 48.85
CA LEU A 272 -15.28 -11.66 49.26
C LEU A 272 -14.98 -11.62 50.76
N ALA A 273 -15.86 -12.18 51.59
CA ALA A 273 -15.61 -12.32 53.03
C ALA A 273 -14.45 -13.30 53.31
N ALA A 274 -14.34 -14.39 52.55
CA ALA A 274 -13.23 -15.34 52.66
C ALA A 274 -11.90 -14.73 52.20
N GLU A 275 -11.88 -14.00 51.08
CA GLU A 275 -10.72 -13.26 50.58
C GLU A 275 -10.23 -12.25 51.63
N ARG A 276 -11.14 -11.42 52.18
CA ARG A 276 -10.79 -10.44 53.22
C ARG A 276 -10.30 -11.13 54.50
N LYS A 277 -10.88 -12.27 54.88
CA LYS A 277 -10.41 -13.06 56.03
C LYS A 277 -8.99 -13.58 55.79
N PHE A 278 -8.70 -14.15 54.62
CA PHE A 278 -7.37 -14.66 54.24
C PHE A 278 -6.30 -13.57 54.40
N PHE A 279 -6.49 -12.40 53.79
CA PHE A 279 -5.50 -11.31 53.87
C PHE A 279 -5.31 -10.76 55.30
N LEU A 280 -6.34 -10.81 56.16
CA LEU A 280 -6.24 -10.39 57.56
C LEU A 280 -5.59 -11.46 58.47
N SER A 281 -5.75 -12.74 58.15
CA SER A 281 -5.17 -13.85 58.92
C SER A 281 -3.75 -14.21 58.51
N HIS A 282 -3.37 -14.00 57.25
CA HIS A 282 -2.06 -14.42 56.74
C HIS A 282 -0.93 -13.51 57.27
N PRO A 283 0.08 -14.05 58.00
CA PRO A 283 1.06 -13.24 58.70
C PRO A 283 1.90 -12.36 57.75
N ALA A 284 2.24 -12.87 56.56
CA ALA A 284 3.04 -12.14 55.56
C ALA A 284 2.25 -11.05 54.80
N TYR A 285 0.91 -11.06 54.84
CA TYR A 285 0.07 -10.13 54.05
C TYR A 285 -0.81 -9.21 54.91
N ARG A 286 -0.86 -9.40 56.23
CA ARG A 286 -1.73 -8.66 57.16
C ARG A 286 -1.57 -7.15 57.09
N HIS A 287 -0.34 -6.63 56.90
CA HIS A 287 -0.06 -5.20 56.74
C HIS A 287 -0.36 -4.66 55.33
N LEU A 288 -0.63 -5.55 54.37
CA LEU A 288 -1.02 -5.21 53.00
C LEU A 288 -2.53 -5.33 52.77
N ALA A 289 -3.29 -5.92 53.70
CA ALA A 289 -4.69 -6.33 53.52
C ALA A 289 -5.63 -5.23 52.97
N ASP A 290 -5.38 -3.95 53.28
CA ASP A 290 -6.18 -2.80 52.78
C ASP A 290 -5.82 -2.36 51.35
N ARG A 291 -4.73 -2.88 50.79
CA ARG A 291 -4.29 -2.71 49.40
C ARG A 291 -4.37 -4.01 48.58
N MET A 292 -5.09 -5.00 49.09
CA MET A 292 -5.26 -6.33 48.48
C MET A 292 -6.74 -6.68 48.36
N GLY A 293 -7.02 -7.71 47.57
CA GLY A 293 -8.34 -8.23 47.31
C GLY A 293 -9.08 -7.53 46.16
N THR A 294 -10.10 -8.22 45.68
CA THR A 294 -10.93 -7.84 44.55
C THR A 294 -11.55 -6.44 44.69
N PRO A 295 -12.12 -6.02 45.84
CA PRO A 295 -12.73 -4.69 45.97
C PRO A 295 -11.71 -3.55 45.80
N TYR A 296 -10.48 -3.75 46.28
CA TYR A 296 -9.39 -2.80 46.09
C TYR A 296 -8.97 -2.74 44.62
N LEU A 297 -8.85 -3.90 43.96
CA LEU A 297 -8.52 -3.97 42.54
C LEU A 297 -9.56 -3.26 41.65
N GLN A 298 -10.86 -3.48 41.87
CA GLN A 298 -11.93 -2.75 41.15
C GLN A 298 -11.77 -1.23 41.30
N LYS A 299 -11.52 -0.75 42.53
CA LYS A 299 -11.31 0.68 42.83
C LYS A 299 -10.08 1.24 42.11
N VAL A 300 -8.96 0.52 42.15
CA VAL A 300 -7.72 0.93 41.46
C VAL A 300 -7.93 0.92 39.95
N LEU A 301 -8.53 -0.11 39.36
CA LEU A 301 -8.79 -0.17 37.92
C LEU A 301 -9.63 1.01 37.43
N ASN A 302 -10.69 1.39 38.15
CA ASN A 302 -11.49 2.57 37.84
C ASN A 302 -10.68 3.88 37.93
N GLN A 303 -9.94 4.08 39.01
CA GLN A 303 -9.13 5.28 39.20
C GLN A 303 -8.05 5.40 38.11
N GLN A 304 -7.31 4.31 37.85
CA GLN A 304 -6.26 4.26 36.84
C GLN A 304 -6.84 4.45 35.44
N LEU A 305 -8.00 3.88 35.14
CA LEU A 305 -8.72 4.11 33.89
C LEU A 305 -9.13 5.57 33.71
N THR A 306 -9.76 6.17 34.73
CA THR A 306 -10.29 7.54 34.66
C THR A 306 -9.17 8.55 34.45
N ASN A 307 -8.03 8.37 35.13
CA ASN A 307 -6.83 9.17 34.93
C ASN A 307 -6.25 8.93 33.52
N HIS A 308 -6.08 7.68 33.11
CA HIS A 308 -5.53 7.35 31.80
C HIS A 308 -6.39 7.86 30.62
N ILE A 309 -7.72 7.83 30.74
CA ILE A 309 -8.62 8.49 29.77
C ILE A 309 -8.35 10.00 29.76
N ARG A 310 -8.30 10.64 30.94
CA ARG A 310 -8.07 12.10 31.05
C ARG A 310 -6.76 12.52 30.40
N ASP A 311 -5.69 11.77 30.62
CA ASP A 311 -4.33 12.09 30.16
C ASP A 311 -4.16 11.80 28.65
N THR A 312 -4.80 10.76 28.13
CA THR A 312 -4.69 10.37 26.70
C THR A 312 -5.69 11.08 25.78
N LEU A 313 -6.80 11.62 26.30
CA LEU A 313 -7.84 12.26 25.48
C LEU A 313 -7.34 13.49 24.68
N PRO A 314 -6.49 14.39 25.21
CA PRO A 314 -5.94 15.51 24.43
C PRO A 314 -5.09 15.03 23.24
N GLY A 315 -4.21 14.05 23.46
CA GLY A 315 -3.39 13.45 22.40
C GLY A 315 -4.23 12.75 21.33
N LEU A 316 -5.26 12.00 21.76
CA LEU A 316 -6.20 11.36 20.85
C LEU A 316 -6.99 12.39 20.03
N ARG A 317 -7.46 13.48 20.65
CA ARG A 317 -8.15 14.58 19.95
C ARG A 317 -7.24 15.19 18.88
N ASN A 318 -6.01 15.53 19.23
CA ASN A 318 -5.06 16.15 18.30
C ASN A 318 -4.74 15.20 17.14
N LYS A 319 -4.54 13.88 17.39
CA LYS A 319 -4.35 12.88 16.34
C LYS A 319 -5.55 12.77 15.39
N LEU A 320 -6.77 12.74 15.94
CA LEU A 320 -8.00 12.72 15.14
C LEU A 320 -8.18 14.01 14.32
N GLN A 321 -7.79 15.16 14.86
CA GLN A 321 -7.83 16.45 14.16
C GLN A 321 -6.82 16.51 13.01
N SER A 322 -5.58 16.01 13.19
CA SER A 322 -4.62 15.90 12.08
C SER A 322 -5.07 14.92 11.00
N GLN A 323 -5.69 13.79 11.39
CA GLN A 323 -6.27 12.84 10.43
C GLN A 323 -7.47 13.45 9.69
N LEU A 324 -8.34 14.18 10.38
CA LEU A 324 -9.45 14.91 9.77
C LEU A 324 -8.93 15.92 8.75
N LEU A 325 -7.95 16.76 9.11
CA LEU A 325 -7.41 17.79 8.22
C LEU A 325 -6.68 17.21 6.99
N SER A 326 -6.07 16.02 7.11
CA SER A 326 -5.54 15.29 5.95
C SER A 326 -6.66 14.84 5.01
N ILE A 327 -7.69 14.20 5.55
CA ILE A 327 -8.84 13.68 4.80
C ILE A 327 -9.66 14.85 4.21
N GLU A 328 -9.77 15.99 4.90
CA GLU A 328 -10.49 17.17 4.41
C GLU A 328 -9.87 17.75 3.14
N LYS A 329 -8.55 17.65 2.93
CA LYS A 329 -7.90 18.05 1.67
C LYS A 329 -8.37 17.17 0.51
N GLU A 330 -8.29 15.85 0.67
CA GLU A 330 -8.79 14.89 -0.33
C GLU A 330 -10.29 15.11 -0.56
N VAL A 331 -11.07 15.21 0.52
CA VAL A 331 -12.52 15.41 0.45
C VAL A 331 -12.90 16.71 -0.22
N GLU A 332 -12.14 17.81 -0.10
CA GLU A 332 -12.40 19.06 -0.84
C GLU A 332 -12.38 18.84 -2.37
N GLU A 333 -11.45 18.02 -2.87
CA GLU A 333 -11.42 17.61 -4.28
C GLU A 333 -12.71 16.85 -4.68
N TYR A 334 -13.27 16.06 -3.75
CA TYR A 334 -14.50 15.27 -3.96
C TYR A 334 -15.81 15.94 -3.51
N LYS A 335 -15.81 17.09 -2.79
CA LYS A 335 -17.05 17.71 -2.26
C LYS A 335 -18.06 18.07 -3.36
N ASN A 336 -17.54 18.49 -4.51
CA ASN A 336 -18.33 18.84 -5.69
C ASN A 336 -18.45 17.66 -6.68
N PHE A 337 -18.53 16.42 -6.19
CA PHE A 337 -18.61 15.21 -7.02
C PHE A 337 -20.07 14.76 -7.15
N ARG A 338 -20.66 14.96 -8.33
CA ARG A 338 -21.87 14.27 -8.77
C ARG A 338 -21.48 13.19 -9.79
N PRO A 339 -21.89 11.92 -9.65
CA PRO A 339 -21.50 10.85 -10.58
C PRO A 339 -21.82 11.13 -12.06
N ASP A 340 -22.88 11.90 -12.30
CA ASP A 340 -23.43 12.17 -13.63
C ASP A 340 -23.14 13.56 -14.20
N ASP A 341 -22.30 14.39 -13.56
CA ASP A 341 -21.95 15.70 -14.11
C ASP A 341 -21.04 15.58 -15.36
N PRO A 342 -21.52 15.95 -16.57
CA PRO A 342 -20.73 15.84 -17.79
C PRO A 342 -19.59 16.86 -17.82
N ALA A 343 -19.77 18.05 -17.24
CA ALA A 343 -18.77 19.11 -17.25
C ALA A 343 -17.52 18.69 -16.47
N ARG A 344 -17.69 17.91 -15.40
CA ARG A 344 -16.57 17.34 -14.64
C ARG A 344 -15.85 16.22 -15.39
N LYS A 345 -16.58 15.39 -16.17
CA LYS A 345 -15.97 14.36 -17.04
C LYS A 345 -15.08 15.02 -18.10
N THR A 346 -15.56 16.10 -18.74
CA THR A 346 -14.76 16.89 -19.69
C THR A 346 -13.58 17.59 -19.03
N LYS A 347 -13.74 18.17 -17.83
CA LYS A 347 -12.64 18.81 -17.09
C LYS A 347 -11.55 17.81 -16.69
N ALA A 348 -11.92 16.63 -16.18
CA ALA A 348 -10.97 15.59 -15.80
C ALA A 348 -10.19 15.08 -17.02
N LEU A 349 -10.87 14.83 -18.15
CA LEU A 349 -10.25 14.49 -19.42
C LEU A 349 -9.25 15.57 -19.86
N LEU A 350 -9.65 16.85 -19.86
CA LEU A 350 -8.79 17.97 -20.23
C LEU A 350 -7.54 18.04 -19.34
N GLN A 351 -7.71 17.93 -18.02
CA GLN A 351 -6.58 17.94 -17.07
C GLN A 351 -5.62 16.77 -17.29
N MET A 352 -6.14 15.58 -17.60
CA MET A 352 -5.31 14.40 -17.89
C MET A 352 -4.54 14.52 -19.22
N VAL A 353 -5.18 15.05 -20.27
CA VAL A 353 -4.54 15.30 -21.56
C VAL A 353 -3.49 16.41 -21.44
N GLN A 354 -3.79 17.49 -20.73
CA GLN A 354 -2.83 18.57 -20.45
C GLN A 354 -1.63 18.07 -19.64
N GLN A 355 -1.86 17.27 -18.58
CA GLN A 355 -0.79 16.70 -17.78
C GLN A 355 0.08 15.74 -18.60
N PHE A 356 -0.51 14.89 -19.45
CA PHE A 356 0.22 14.02 -20.36
C PHE A 356 1.09 14.82 -21.35
N ALA A 357 0.55 15.90 -21.94
CA ALA A 357 1.28 16.75 -22.87
C ALA A 357 2.50 17.41 -22.19
N VAL A 358 2.30 18.03 -21.02
CA VAL A 358 3.39 18.66 -20.23
C VAL A 358 4.41 17.62 -19.77
N ASP A 359 4.00 16.42 -19.35
CA ASP A 359 4.92 15.34 -18.99
C ASP A 359 5.73 14.82 -20.17
N PHE A 360 5.13 14.75 -21.36
CA PHE A 360 5.81 14.37 -22.59
C PHE A 360 6.83 15.44 -23.03
N GLU A 361 6.42 16.70 -23.08
CA GLU A 361 7.28 17.86 -23.36
C GLU A 361 8.49 17.89 -22.40
N LYS A 362 8.25 17.81 -21.08
CA LYS A 362 9.31 17.73 -20.06
C LYS A 362 10.30 16.58 -20.26
N ARG A 363 9.86 15.41 -20.74
CA ARG A 363 10.75 14.27 -21.03
C ARG A 363 11.52 14.41 -22.34
N ILE A 364 11.02 15.17 -23.31
CA ILE A 364 11.69 15.41 -24.60
C ILE A 364 12.66 16.60 -24.51
N GLU A 365 12.33 17.66 -23.76
CA GLU A 365 13.21 18.80 -23.56
C GLU A 365 14.23 18.62 -22.42
N GLY A 366 13.95 17.71 -21.48
CA GLY A 366 14.77 17.52 -20.28
C GLY A 366 14.43 18.49 -19.13
N SER A 367 13.32 19.22 -19.23
CA SER A 367 12.81 20.19 -18.24
C SER A 367 11.98 19.55 -17.10
N GLY A 368 12.21 18.26 -16.82
CA GLY A 368 11.47 17.49 -15.81
C GLY A 368 11.87 17.78 -14.36
N ASP A 369 10.87 17.85 -13.46
CA ASP A 369 11.09 18.13 -12.02
C ASP A 369 11.75 16.95 -11.27
N GLN A 370 11.78 15.77 -11.88
CA GLN A 370 12.43 14.56 -11.39
C GLN A 370 13.41 14.06 -12.46
N ILE A 371 14.70 14.24 -12.21
CA ILE A 371 15.78 13.82 -13.11
C ILE A 371 16.20 12.40 -12.74
N ASP A 372 16.12 11.48 -13.71
CA ASP A 372 16.67 10.12 -13.57
C ASP A 372 18.20 10.18 -13.62
N THR A 373 18.85 9.75 -12.55
CA THR A 373 20.32 9.76 -12.42
C THR A 373 20.98 8.44 -12.83
N TYR A 374 20.21 7.41 -13.18
CA TYR A 374 20.72 6.07 -13.47
C TYR A 374 20.76 5.78 -14.98
N GLU A 375 19.76 6.22 -15.74
CA GLU A 375 19.67 5.98 -17.19
C GLU A 375 19.36 7.23 -18.02
N LEU A 376 19.95 7.30 -19.22
CA LEU A 376 19.56 8.27 -20.25
C LEU A 376 18.13 7.98 -20.73
N SER A 377 17.27 8.99 -20.68
CA SER A 377 15.86 8.88 -21.03
C SER A 377 15.40 9.98 -22.00
N GLY A 378 14.31 9.71 -22.73
CA GLY A 378 13.62 10.67 -23.59
C GLY A 378 14.55 11.45 -24.53
N GLY A 379 14.49 12.77 -24.46
CA GLY A 379 15.27 13.68 -25.29
C GLY A 379 16.79 13.47 -25.24
N ALA A 380 17.35 13.18 -24.07
CA ALA A 380 18.79 12.95 -23.92
C ALA A 380 19.26 11.71 -24.70
N ARG A 381 18.40 10.69 -24.80
CA ARG A 381 18.66 9.46 -25.55
C ARG A 381 18.46 9.65 -27.06
N ILE A 382 17.49 10.48 -27.48
CA ILE A 382 17.30 10.91 -28.87
C ILE A 382 18.50 11.76 -29.35
N ASN A 383 18.96 12.71 -28.54
CA ASN A 383 20.16 13.52 -28.79
C ASN A 383 21.39 12.61 -29.03
N ARG A 384 21.58 11.61 -28.17
CA ARG A 384 22.62 10.58 -28.33
C ARG A 384 22.49 9.79 -29.64
N ILE A 385 21.28 9.46 -30.08
CA ILE A 385 21.06 8.77 -31.36
C ILE A 385 21.55 9.65 -32.52
N PHE A 386 21.17 10.93 -32.54
CA PHE A 386 21.56 11.85 -33.61
C PHE A 386 23.05 12.22 -33.63
N HIS A 387 23.69 12.40 -32.46
CA HIS A 387 25.03 12.97 -32.38
C HIS A 387 26.15 11.97 -32.08
N GLU A 388 25.86 10.81 -31.47
CA GLU A 388 26.84 9.71 -31.32
C GLU A 388 26.55 8.56 -32.28
N ARG A 389 25.32 8.02 -32.25
CA ARG A 389 25.06 6.72 -32.89
C ARG A 389 24.97 6.80 -34.41
N PHE A 390 24.26 7.79 -34.95
CA PHE A 390 24.09 7.93 -36.39
C PHE A 390 25.42 8.28 -37.09
N PRO A 391 26.24 9.25 -36.63
CA PRO A 391 27.58 9.47 -37.16
C PRO A 391 28.48 8.24 -37.09
N PHE A 392 28.40 7.46 -35.99
CA PHE A 392 29.13 6.20 -35.88
C PHE A 392 28.71 5.18 -36.95
N GLU A 393 27.41 4.97 -37.19
CA GLU A 393 26.93 4.03 -38.22
C GLU A 393 27.30 4.53 -39.64
N LEU A 394 27.36 5.86 -39.87
CA LEU A 394 27.85 6.44 -41.13
C LEU A 394 29.35 6.21 -41.34
N VAL A 395 30.20 6.39 -40.32
CA VAL A 395 31.66 6.17 -40.42
C VAL A 395 31.99 4.68 -40.50
N LYS A 396 31.21 3.83 -39.83
CA LYS A 396 31.31 2.37 -39.89
C LYS A 396 31.06 1.80 -41.30
N MET A 397 30.45 2.57 -42.21
CA MET A 397 30.39 2.24 -43.63
C MET A 397 31.76 2.40 -44.28
N GLU A 398 32.69 1.49 -43.96
CA GLU A 398 34.00 1.45 -44.59
C GLU A 398 33.87 1.26 -46.11
N PHE A 399 34.78 1.93 -46.82
CA PHE A 399 34.91 1.81 -48.26
C PHE A 399 35.99 0.76 -48.55
N ASP A 400 35.62 -0.36 -49.19
CA ASP A 400 36.65 -1.17 -49.84
C ASP A 400 37.18 -0.39 -51.04
N GLU A 401 38.36 0.21 -50.88
CA GLU A 401 39.05 0.95 -51.94
C GLU A 401 39.30 0.08 -53.19
N LYS A 402 39.50 -1.23 -53.04
CA LYS A 402 39.75 -2.14 -54.17
C LYS A 402 38.47 -2.34 -54.97
N GLU A 403 37.34 -2.54 -54.29
CA GLU A 403 36.03 -2.59 -54.94
C GLU A 403 35.68 -1.24 -55.59
N LEU A 404 35.86 -0.12 -54.90
CA LEU A 404 35.56 1.20 -55.45
C LEU A 404 36.41 1.51 -56.70
N ARG A 405 37.72 1.23 -56.68
CA ARG A 405 38.59 1.38 -57.86
C ARG A 405 38.17 0.47 -59.02
N ARG A 406 37.73 -0.77 -58.72
CA ARG A 406 37.17 -1.69 -59.71
C ARG A 406 35.90 -1.13 -60.34
N GLU A 407 34.99 -0.59 -59.54
CA GLU A 407 33.75 0.02 -60.02
C GLU A 407 33.99 1.26 -60.88
N ILE A 408 34.89 2.15 -60.48
CA ILE A 408 35.32 3.31 -61.28
C ILE A 408 35.91 2.85 -62.62
N SER A 409 36.77 1.81 -62.61
CA SER A 409 37.35 1.24 -63.83
C SER A 409 36.29 0.71 -64.79
N TYR A 410 35.27 -0.02 -64.28
CA TYR A 410 34.15 -0.49 -65.09
C TYR A 410 33.27 0.66 -65.59
N ALA A 411 32.95 1.65 -64.76
CA ALA A 411 32.15 2.82 -65.16
C ALA A 411 32.80 3.59 -66.30
N ILE A 412 34.10 3.92 -66.18
CA ILE A 412 34.86 4.62 -67.22
C ILE A 412 34.91 3.80 -68.51
N LYS A 413 35.18 2.47 -68.45
CA LYS A 413 35.21 1.62 -69.64
C LYS A 413 33.84 1.51 -70.32
N ASN A 414 32.77 1.33 -69.54
CA ASN A 414 31.42 1.17 -70.08
C ASN A 414 30.89 2.44 -70.75
N ILE A 415 31.23 3.63 -70.22
CA ILE A 415 30.80 4.91 -70.82
C ILE A 415 31.54 5.21 -72.13
N HIS A 416 32.81 4.82 -72.24
CA HIS A 416 33.56 4.89 -73.50
C HIS A 416 33.12 3.85 -74.54
N GLY A 417 32.71 2.66 -74.06
CA GLY A 417 32.23 1.57 -74.90
C GLY A 417 33.27 1.13 -75.93
N ILE A 418 32.91 1.18 -77.21
CA ILE A 418 33.78 0.81 -78.34
C ILE A 418 34.79 1.90 -78.74
N ARG A 419 34.73 3.11 -78.14
CA ARG A 419 35.59 4.24 -78.52
C ARG A 419 36.73 4.39 -77.51
N THR A 420 37.94 4.66 -77.99
CA THR A 420 39.06 5.07 -77.12
C THR A 420 38.88 6.52 -76.68
N GLY A 421 38.70 6.74 -75.37
CA GLY A 421 38.57 8.08 -74.79
C GLY A 421 39.90 8.69 -74.37
N LEU A 422 40.11 9.97 -74.69
CA LEU A 422 41.24 10.77 -74.17
C LEU A 422 40.97 11.39 -72.79
N PHE A 423 39.71 11.50 -72.36
CA PHE A 423 39.30 12.20 -71.13
C PHE A 423 38.41 11.31 -70.26
N THR A 424 38.39 11.57 -68.95
CA THR A 424 37.50 10.85 -68.02
C THR A 424 36.07 11.41 -68.10
N PRO A 425 35.01 10.60 -68.31
CA PRO A 425 33.65 11.10 -68.41
C PRO A 425 33.05 11.48 -67.05
N ASP A 426 32.43 12.65 -66.94
CA ASP A 426 31.75 13.11 -65.72
C ASP A 426 30.65 12.14 -65.24
N LEU A 427 29.98 11.47 -66.19
CA LEU A 427 28.99 10.43 -65.93
C LEU A 427 29.54 9.25 -65.11
N ALA A 428 30.85 8.96 -65.18
CA ALA A 428 31.47 7.90 -64.39
C ALA A 428 31.53 8.30 -62.91
N PHE A 429 31.94 9.54 -62.64
CA PHE A 429 31.94 10.12 -61.30
C PHE A 429 30.51 10.19 -60.74
N GLU A 430 29.56 10.70 -61.53
CA GLU A 430 28.16 10.80 -61.11
C GLU A 430 27.55 9.43 -60.77
N ALA A 431 27.81 8.40 -61.59
CA ALA A 431 27.33 7.04 -61.35
C ALA A 431 27.93 6.43 -60.07
N THR A 432 29.24 6.56 -59.84
CA THR A 432 29.90 6.05 -58.62
C THR A 432 29.42 6.81 -57.37
N VAL A 433 29.31 8.14 -57.44
CA VAL A 433 28.83 8.95 -56.31
C VAL A 433 27.37 8.64 -55.98
N LYS A 434 26.47 8.55 -56.97
CA LYS A 434 25.07 8.13 -56.76
C LYS A 434 24.99 6.77 -56.08
N LYS A 435 25.80 5.80 -56.51
CA LYS A 435 25.82 4.45 -55.92
C LYS A 435 26.30 4.47 -54.46
N GLN A 436 27.24 5.34 -54.10
CA GLN A 436 27.66 5.48 -52.71
C GLN A 436 26.62 6.22 -51.86
N VAL A 437 26.03 7.32 -52.37
CA VAL A 437 24.97 8.07 -51.68
C VAL A 437 23.77 7.16 -51.38
N GLN A 438 23.44 6.23 -52.28
CA GLN A 438 22.38 5.24 -52.07
C GLN A 438 22.61 4.37 -50.82
N LYS A 439 23.86 4.06 -50.46
CA LYS A 439 24.18 3.26 -49.26
C LYS A 439 23.86 4.02 -47.95
N LEU A 440 23.83 5.37 -47.97
CA LEU A 440 23.49 6.19 -46.80
C LEU A 440 22.02 6.02 -46.37
N LYS A 441 21.16 5.47 -47.24
CA LYS A 441 19.74 5.22 -46.96
C LYS A 441 19.53 4.29 -45.76
N GLU A 442 20.29 3.22 -45.65
CA GLU A 442 20.14 2.19 -44.61
C GLU A 442 20.41 2.72 -43.18
N PRO A 443 21.56 3.36 -42.87
CA PRO A 443 21.77 3.95 -41.55
C PRO A 443 20.82 5.10 -41.25
N SER A 444 20.29 5.79 -42.28
CA SER A 444 19.32 6.88 -42.10
C SER A 444 17.96 6.32 -41.66
N ILE A 445 17.48 5.24 -42.29
CA ILE A 445 16.26 4.53 -41.85
C ILE A 445 16.45 3.98 -40.43
N LYS A 446 17.58 3.32 -40.17
CA LYS A 446 17.91 2.79 -38.84
C LYS A 446 17.95 3.86 -37.75
N CYS A 447 18.41 5.08 -38.07
CA CYS A 447 18.35 6.22 -37.17
C CYS A 447 16.91 6.59 -36.82
N VAL A 448 16.03 6.68 -37.83
CA VAL A 448 14.59 6.94 -37.64
C VAL A 448 13.94 5.84 -36.79
N ASP A 449 14.19 4.56 -37.08
CA ASP A 449 13.66 3.43 -36.29
C ASP A 449 14.07 3.52 -34.81
N MET A 450 15.32 3.90 -34.53
CA MET A 450 15.81 4.10 -33.16
C MET A 450 15.09 5.27 -32.47
N VAL A 451 14.88 6.40 -33.16
CA VAL A 451 14.14 7.55 -32.60
C VAL A 451 12.66 7.20 -32.35
N VAL A 452 12.00 6.52 -33.27
CA VAL A 452 10.61 6.04 -33.12
C VAL A 452 10.47 5.11 -31.92
N SER A 453 11.44 4.21 -31.70
CA SER A 453 11.48 3.33 -30.53
C SER A 453 11.56 4.11 -29.21
N GLU A 454 12.43 5.12 -29.12
CA GLU A 454 12.55 5.96 -27.90
C GLU A 454 11.32 6.86 -27.67
N LEU A 455 10.71 7.39 -28.74
CA LEU A 455 9.44 8.12 -28.65
C LEU A 455 8.32 7.20 -28.12
N THR A 456 8.20 5.99 -28.66
CA THR A 456 7.23 4.97 -28.22
C THR A 456 7.44 4.60 -26.73
N ALA A 457 8.69 4.41 -26.31
CA ALA A 457 9.02 4.15 -24.91
C ALA A 457 8.68 5.33 -23.99
N THR A 458 8.89 6.56 -24.46
CA THR A 458 8.57 7.79 -23.73
C THR A 458 7.05 7.97 -23.55
N ILE A 459 6.26 7.72 -24.61
CA ILE A 459 4.79 7.74 -24.57
C ILE A 459 4.26 6.77 -23.52
N ARG A 460 4.75 5.51 -23.51
CA ARG A 460 4.35 4.49 -22.52
C ARG A 460 4.72 4.87 -21.09
N LYS A 461 5.89 5.50 -20.87
CA LYS A 461 6.30 6.01 -19.54
C LYS A 461 5.51 7.25 -19.10
N CYS A 462 4.89 8.02 -20.01
CA CYS A 462 3.96 9.09 -19.65
C CYS A 462 2.56 8.56 -19.36
N SER A 463 2.10 7.57 -20.13
CA SER A 463 0.75 7.00 -20.03
C SER A 463 0.53 6.15 -18.76
N GLU A 464 1.59 5.72 -18.08
CA GLU A 464 1.52 5.07 -16.75
C GLU A 464 0.74 5.90 -15.73
N LYS A 465 0.85 7.24 -15.75
CA LYS A 465 0.07 8.13 -14.86
C LYS A 465 -1.44 8.07 -15.15
N LEU A 466 -1.85 7.61 -16.33
CA LEU A 466 -3.25 7.43 -16.73
C LEU A 466 -3.83 6.05 -16.34
N GLN A 467 -3.08 5.21 -15.60
CA GLN A 467 -3.54 3.86 -15.18
C GLN A 467 -4.90 3.84 -14.46
N GLN A 468 -5.31 4.94 -13.83
CA GLN A 468 -6.61 5.09 -13.18
C GLN A 468 -7.79 5.02 -14.18
N TYR A 469 -7.55 5.30 -15.46
CA TYR A 469 -8.54 5.30 -16.54
C TYR A 469 -8.04 4.45 -17.73
N PRO A 470 -8.13 3.11 -17.65
CA PRO A 470 -7.47 2.21 -18.61
C PRO A 470 -7.89 2.44 -20.07
N ARG A 471 -9.18 2.69 -20.34
CA ARG A 471 -9.65 3.01 -21.70
C ARG A 471 -9.12 4.34 -22.24
N LEU A 472 -8.95 5.34 -21.37
CA LEU A 472 -8.36 6.63 -21.78
C LEU A 472 -6.87 6.45 -22.09
N ARG A 473 -6.16 5.64 -21.29
CA ARG A 473 -4.77 5.27 -21.56
C ARG A 473 -4.61 4.59 -22.92
N GLU A 474 -5.43 3.56 -23.21
CA GLU A 474 -5.40 2.83 -24.48
C GLU A 474 -5.65 3.75 -25.68
N GLU A 475 -6.68 4.58 -25.63
CA GLU A 475 -6.97 5.53 -26.73
C GLU A 475 -5.89 6.63 -26.87
N MET A 476 -5.34 7.14 -25.76
CA MET A 476 -4.27 8.13 -25.80
C MET A 476 -2.99 7.56 -26.42
N GLU A 477 -2.57 6.36 -26.00
CA GLU A 477 -1.43 5.66 -26.63
C GLU A 477 -1.70 5.42 -28.13
N ARG A 478 -2.89 4.93 -28.50
CA ARG A 478 -3.28 4.66 -29.89
C ARG A 478 -3.26 5.92 -30.77
N ILE A 479 -3.76 7.05 -30.26
CA ILE A 479 -3.79 8.32 -31.00
C ILE A 479 -2.39 8.87 -31.23
N VAL A 480 -1.51 8.84 -30.23
CA VAL A 480 -0.14 9.37 -30.39
C VAL A 480 0.71 8.45 -31.29
N MET A 481 0.53 7.13 -31.23
CA MET A 481 1.16 6.21 -32.20
C MET A 481 0.71 6.51 -33.64
N LEU A 482 -0.58 6.79 -33.87
CA LEU A 482 -1.09 7.16 -35.20
C LEU A 482 -0.47 8.47 -35.71
N LEU A 483 -0.17 9.44 -34.83
CA LEU A 483 0.53 10.66 -35.23
C LEU A 483 1.97 10.37 -35.68
N ILE A 484 2.67 9.46 -35.00
CA ILE A 484 4.01 9.00 -35.43
C ILE A 484 3.92 8.32 -36.81
N ASP A 485 2.93 7.45 -37.03
CA ASP A 485 2.73 6.78 -38.32
C ASP A 485 2.45 7.77 -39.47
N ILE A 486 1.78 8.90 -39.21
CA ILE A 486 1.53 9.96 -40.19
C ILE A 486 2.84 10.69 -40.57
N GLU A 487 3.68 11.04 -39.60
CA GLU A 487 4.99 11.68 -39.87
C GLU A 487 5.95 10.72 -40.60
N LEU A 488 5.88 9.42 -40.33
CA LEU A 488 6.63 8.40 -41.07
C LEU A 488 6.15 8.22 -42.53
N ALA A 489 4.89 8.52 -42.82
CA ALA A 489 4.32 8.37 -44.17
C ALA A 489 4.79 9.44 -45.16
N TYR A 490 5.23 10.61 -44.69
CA TYR A 490 5.65 11.71 -45.57
C TYR A 490 6.81 12.55 -44.99
N MET A 491 7.99 12.45 -45.61
CA MET A 491 9.11 13.36 -45.31
C MET A 491 8.98 14.68 -46.08
N ASN A 492 8.75 15.78 -45.36
CA ASN A 492 8.66 17.12 -45.95
C ASN A 492 10.04 17.69 -46.33
N THR A 493 10.46 17.49 -47.58
CA THR A 493 11.71 18.05 -48.15
C THR A 493 11.64 19.55 -48.47
N ASN A 494 10.50 20.21 -48.23
CA ASN A 494 10.32 21.67 -48.36
C ASN A 494 10.32 22.39 -46.99
N HIS A 495 10.60 21.68 -45.89
CA HIS A 495 10.70 22.29 -44.55
C HIS A 495 11.78 23.39 -44.52
N GLU A 496 11.55 24.47 -43.76
CA GLU A 496 12.45 25.64 -43.76
C GLU A 496 13.87 25.31 -43.26
N ASP A 497 13.97 24.43 -42.26
CA ASP A 497 15.26 23.90 -41.77
C ASP A 497 15.90 22.86 -42.69
N PHE A 498 15.17 22.31 -43.67
CA PHE A 498 15.74 21.35 -44.61
C PHE A 498 16.59 22.07 -45.67
N ILE A 499 17.90 21.85 -45.61
CA ILE A 499 18.87 22.43 -46.55
C ILE A 499 18.85 21.63 -47.87
N GLY A 500 17.74 21.71 -48.60
CA GLY A 500 17.61 21.19 -49.97
C GLY A 500 18.45 21.97 -50.99
N PHE A 501 18.48 21.50 -52.24
CA PHE A 501 19.29 22.08 -53.33
C PHE A 501 19.10 23.60 -53.50
N ALA A 502 17.85 24.10 -53.42
CA ALA A 502 17.55 25.52 -53.52
C ALA A 502 18.14 26.33 -52.34
N ASN A 503 17.95 25.85 -51.11
CA ASN A 503 18.43 26.50 -49.88
C ASN A 503 19.97 26.44 -49.77
N ALA A 504 20.59 25.35 -50.21
CA ALA A 504 22.04 25.20 -50.29
C ALA A 504 22.68 26.22 -51.25
N GLN A 505 22.09 26.42 -52.43
CA GLN A 505 22.58 27.37 -53.42
C GLN A 505 22.42 28.83 -52.97
N GLN A 506 21.34 29.15 -52.23
CA GLN A 506 21.17 30.45 -51.59
C GLN A 506 22.18 30.70 -50.43
N ARG A 507 22.39 29.74 -49.53
CA ARG A 507 23.39 29.85 -48.44
C ARG A 507 24.82 29.97 -48.97
N SER A 508 25.17 29.21 -50.02
CA SER A 508 26.46 29.32 -50.72
C SER A 508 26.69 30.72 -51.30
N ASN A 509 25.68 31.26 -52.00
CA ASN A 509 25.74 32.62 -52.54
C ASN A 509 25.83 33.71 -51.46
N GLN A 510 25.21 33.52 -50.29
CA GLN A 510 25.38 34.44 -49.14
C GLN A 510 26.79 34.36 -48.54
N MET A 511 27.39 33.18 -48.41
CA MET A 511 28.78 33.03 -47.94
C MET A 511 29.79 33.67 -48.91
N ASN A 512 29.61 33.49 -50.22
CA ASN A 512 30.48 34.13 -51.21
C ASN A 512 30.33 35.66 -51.23
N LYS A 513 29.11 36.20 -51.05
CA LYS A 513 28.93 37.66 -50.88
C LYS A 513 29.67 38.22 -49.65
N LYS A 514 29.71 37.50 -48.52
CA LYS A 514 30.48 37.91 -47.34
C LYS A 514 32.00 37.92 -47.54
N LYS A 515 32.56 37.09 -48.44
CA LYS A 515 33.99 37.14 -48.79
C LYS A 515 34.35 38.28 -49.75
N ALA A 516 33.40 38.74 -50.58
CA ALA A 516 33.63 39.82 -51.55
C ALA A 516 33.57 41.23 -50.94
N SER A 517 32.99 41.40 -49.75
CA SER A 517 32.75 42.70 -49.11
C SER A 517 33.76 43.08 -48.02
N GLY A 518 34.99 42.55 -48.12
CA GLY A 518 36.01 42.63 -47.06
C GLY A 518 37.25 43.45 -47.44
N ASN A 519 37.12 44.66 -48.00
CA ASN A 519 38.25 45.58 -48.09
C ASN A 519 37.85 47.06 -48.23
N GLN A 520 37.60 47.73 -47.11
CA GLN A 520 37.75 49.19 -47.01
C GLN A 520 38.06 49.60 -45.56
N VAL A 521 39.30 50.03 -45.34
CA VAL A 521 39.78 50.54 -44.05
C VAL A 521 39.46 52.02 -43.97
N SER A 522 38.77 52.44 -42.91
CA SER A 522 38.80 53.82 -42.43
C SER A 522 38.62 53.83 -40.91
N GLY A 523 39.65 54.29 -40.21
CA GLY A 523 39.54 54.87 -38.87
C GLY A 523 40.04 56.32 -38.93
N PRO A 524 40.31 56.98 -37.80
CA PRO A 524 40.12 56.54 -36.41
C PRO A 524 39.32 57.56 -35.55
N GLN A 525 39.01 57.23 -34.29
CA GLN A 525 39.36 58.06 -33.12
C GLN A 525 38.97 57.42 -31.78
N CYS A 526 39.77 57.71 -30.75
CA CYS A 526 39.63 57.22 -29.37
C CYS A 526 39.02 58.31 -28.46
N PRO A 527 38.59 57.93 -27.24
CA PRO A 527 38.74 58.77 -26.06
C PRO A 527 39.82 58.22 -25.11
N GLY A 528 40.61 59.13 -24.54
CA GLY A 528 41.64 58.84 -23.54
C GLY A 528 41.13 58.74 -22.09
N PRO A 529 42.04 58.63 -21.10
CA PRO A 529 41.77 57.93 -19.84
C PRO A 529 41.27 58.81 -18.69
N ARG A 530 40.84 58.15 -17.61
CA ARG A 530 40.92 58.67 -16.24
C ARG A 530 41.48 57.61 -15.29
N ASP A 531 42.36 58.05 -14.41
CA ASP A 531 43.20 57.23 -13.54
C ASP A 531 42.49 56.65 -12.31
N GLY A 532 43.11 55.60 -11.77
CA GLY A 532 43.36 55.51 -10.32
C GLY A 532 42.45 54.58 -9.52
N GLY A 533 43.04 53.56 -8.90
CA GLY A 533 42.35 52.78 -7.85
C GLY A 533 42.76 51.31 -7.72
N CYS A 534 44.05 51.01 -7.59
CA CYS A 534 44.50 49.66 -7.27
C CYS A 534 44.04 49.23 -5.87
N ARG A 535 43.36 48.07 -5.74
CA ARG A 535 43.59 47.15 -4.63
C ARG A 535 43.17 45.72 -4.96
N THR A 536 44.12 44.82 -4.77
CA THR A 536 43.99 43.37 -4.71
C THR A 536 43.04 42.95 -3.60
N ASP A 537 42.28 41.87 -3.79
CA ASP A 537 42.54 40.69 -2.97
C ASP A 537 42.09 39.37 -3.62
N THR A 538 42.49 38.27 -2.99
CA THR A 538 42.67 36.95 -3.64
C THR A 538 41.87 35.85 -2.95
N ARG A 539 41.39 34.85 -3.73
CA ARG A 539 40.87 33.53 -3.30
C ARG A 539 39.60 33.51 -2.43
N LEU A 540 38.55 32.90 -2.97
CA LEU A 540 38.33 31.45 -2.78
C LEU A 540 37.64 30.85 -4.02
#